data_AF-A0A5N8WTK6-F1
#
_entry.id   AF-A0A5N8WTK6-F1
#
_cell.length_a   1.000
_cell.length_b   1.000
_cell.length_c   1.000
_cell.angle_alpha   90.00
_cell.angle_beta   90.00
_cell.angle_gamma   90.00
#
_symmetry.space_group_name_H-M   'P 1'
#
loop_
_entity.id
_entity.type
_entity.pdbx_description
1 polymer ?
#
loop_
_entity_poly.entity_id
_entity_poly.type
_entity_poly.pdbx_seq_one_letter_code
_entity_poly.pdbx_strand_id
1 'polypeptide(L)'
;MTTTTTSQQELFRFLEDRFACAQACTECARACALRASLADPGGPMDQERMRRKGIMCAEVCDATCRVLSEQTHQDETALRAQVEWCREICLECAHVFDAHPGAEGSAQSCRDCARACTDFLTTLTA
;
A
#
# COMPACT_ATOMS: atom_id res chain seq x y z
N MET A 1 -6.56 27.55 -25.94
CA MET A 1 -5.34 27.36 -25.11
C MET A 1 -5.62 26.62 -23.80
N THR A 2 -6.87 26.24 -23.52
CA THR A 2 -7.29 25.62 -22.25
C THR A 2 -6.98 24.11 -22.17
N THR A 3 -7.03 23.41 -23.30
CA THR A 3 -6.87 21.94 -23.37
C THR A 3 -5.48 21.46 -22.97
N THR A 4 -4.43 22.18 -23.37
CA THR A 4 -3.03 21.82 -23.05
C THR A 4 -2.71 22.00 -21.55
N THR A 5 -3.32 22.99 -20.89
CA THR A 5 -3.11 23.25 -19.47
C THR A 5 -3.80 22.19 -18.61
N THR A 6 -5.02 21.78 -18.97
CA THR A 6 -5.75 20.70 -18.27
C THR A 6 -5.00 19.37 -18.35
N SER A 7 -4.51 18.98 -19.53
CA SER A 7 -3.71 17.74 -19.69
C SER A 7 -2.42 17.75 -18.88
N GLN A 8 -1.82 18.92 -18.68
CA GLN A 8 -0.59 19.05 -17.90
C GLN A 8 -0.86 18.92 -16.39
N GLN A 9 -1.97 19.48 -15.91
CA GLN A 9 -2.41 19.34 -14.51
C GLN A 9 -2.78 17.89 -14.18
N GLU A 10 -3.44 17.19 -15.09
CA GLU A 10 -3.78 15.76 -14.95
C GLU A 10 -2.52 14.89 -14.88
N LEU A 11 -1.52 15.17 -15.73
CA LEU A 11 -0.23 14.48 -15.69
C LEU A 11 0.52 14.72 -14.37
N PHE A 12 0.55 15.96 -13.87
CA PHE A 12 1.20 16.24 -12.59
C PHE A 12 0.50 15.53 -11.43
N ARG A 13 -0.84 15.54 -11.41
CA ARG A 13 -1.62 14.81 -10.40
C ARG A 13 -1.31 13.31 -10.43
N PHE A 14 -1.32 12.71 -11.62
CA PHE A 14 -0.97 11.31 -11.80
C PHE A 14 0.42 10.98 -11.26
N LEU A 15 1.42 11.82 -11.55
CA LEU A 15 2.79 11.62 -11.07
C LEU A 15 2.90 11.79 -9.55
N GLU A 16 2.30 12.85 -8.99
CA GLU A 16 2.29 13.13 -7.55
C GLU A 16 1.65 11.97 -6.77
N ASP A 17 0.47 11.52 -7.20
CA ASP A 17 -0.26 10.45 -6.51
C ASP A 17 0.45 9.10 -6.69
N ARG A 18 1.07 8.85 -7.84
CA ARG A 18 1.93 7.67 -8.07
C ARG A 18 3.11 7.64 -7.10
N PHE A 19 3.82 8.76 -6.94
CA PHE A 19 4.95 8.86 -6.01
C PHE A 19 4.50 8.73 -4.55
N ALA A 20 3.40 9.39 -4.18
CA ALA A 20 2.83 9.29 -2.85
C ALA A 20 2.43 7.84 -2.51
N CYS A 21 1.80 7.13 -3.46
CA CYS A 21 1.45 5.73 -3.30
C CYS A 21 2.69 4.83 -3.15
N ALA A 22 3.74 5.03 -3.96
CA ALA A 22 4.97 4.26 -3.86
C ALA A 22 5.68 4.48 -2.51
N GLN A 23 5.73 5.73 -2.03
CA GLN A 23 6.31 6.06 -0.73
C GLN A 23 5.53 5.41 0.40
N ALA A 24 4.19 5.54 0.40
CA ALA A 24 3.34 4.96 1.44
C ALA A 24 3.45 3.42 1.46
N CYS A 25 3.55 2.78 0.28
CA CYS A 25 3.83 1.35 0.17
C CYS A 25 5.17 0.98 0.81
N THR A 26 6.24 1.74 0.55
CA THR A 26 7.56 1.51 1.16
C THR A 26 7.51 1.57 2.69
N GLU A 27 6.86 2.62 3.21
CA GLU A 27 6.73 2.83 4.66
C GLU A 27 5.90 1.73 5.32
N CYS A 28 4.77 1.37 4.70
CA CYS A 28 3.90 0.29 5.16
C CYS A 28 4.61 -1.06 5.13
N ALA A 29 5.35 -1.37 4.06
CA ALA A 29 6.11 -2.62 3.95
C ALA A 29 7.09 -2.77 5.12
N ARG A 30 7.86 -1.72 5.39
CA ARG A 30 8.81 -1.68 6.51
C ARG A 30 8.12 -1.83 7.87
N ALA A 31 7.01 -1.11 8.08
CA ALA A 31 6.27 -1.14 9.34
C ALA A 31 5.65 -2.53 9.61
N CYS A 32 5.12 -3.18 8.57
CA CYS A 32 4.52 -4.51 8.65
C CYS A 32 5.58 -5.60 8.86
N ALA A 33 6.70 -5.52 8.14
CA ALA A 33 7.82 -6.45 8.30
C ALA A 33 8.40 -6.38 9.73
N LEU A 34 8.63 -5.17 10.24
CA LEU A 34 9.08 -4.96 11.62
C LEU A 34 8.06 -5.55 12.60
N ARG A 35 6.76 -5.26 12.42
CA ARG A 35 5.71 -5.81 13.28
C ARG A 35 5.71 -7.33 13.30
N ALA A 36 5.78 -7.96 12.13
CA ALA A 36 5.82 -9.41 12.03
C ALA A 36 7.07 -10.02 12.69
N SER A 37 8.22 -9.34 12.61
CA SER A 37 9.46 -9.80 13.27
C SER A 37 9.41 -9.82 14.79
N LEU A 38 8.49 -9.04 15.40
CA LEU A 38 8.30 -8.98 16.85
C LEU A 38 7.38 -10.09 17.38
N ALA A 39 6.67 -10.80 16.51
CA ALA A 39 5.78 -11.88 16.90
C ALA A 39 6.54 -13.21 17.09
N ASP A 40 6.24 -13.94 18.16
CA ASP A 40 6.87 -15.22 18.46
C ASP A 40 6.40 -16.33 17.51
N PRO A 41 7.31 -17.00 16.76
CA PRO A 41 6.94 -18.13 15.92
C PRO A 41 6.39 -19.30 16.76
N GLY A 42 5.13 -19.67 16.53
CA GLY A 42 4.47 -20.72 17.31
C GLY A 42 3.81 -20.22 18.61
N GLY A 43 3.72 -18.90 18.79
CA GLY A 43 2.93 -18.27 19.84
C GLY A 43 1.41 -18.50 19.68
N PRO A 44 0.59 -17.83 20.52
CA PRO A 44 -0.87 -17.93 20.46
C PRO A 44 -1.43 -17.66 19.06
N MET A 45 -2.57 -18.27 18.73
CA MET A 45 -3.12 -18.23 17.37
C MET A 45 -3.36 -16.82 16.82
N ASP A 46 -3.76 -15.88 17.68
CA ASP A 46 -3.95 -14.48 17.29
C ASP A 46 -2.64 -13.78 16.92
N GLN A 47 -1.53 -14.08 17.63
CA GLN A 47 -0.21 -13.54 17.28
C GLN A 47 0.31 -14.14 15.97
N GLU A 48 0.12 -15.44 15.73
CA GLU A 48 0.52 -16.05 14.46
C GLU A 48 -0.32 -15.51 13.29
N ARG A 49 -1.62 -15.25 13.51
CA ARG A 49 -2.47 -14.57 12.52
C ARG A 49 -1.95 -13.17 12.22
N MET A 50 -1.60 -12.39 13.25
CA MET A 50 -1.03 -11.07 13.11
C MET A 50 0.30 -11.11 12.34
N ARG A 51 1.19 -12.04 12.67
CA ARG A 51 2.47 -12.24 11.99
C ARG A 51 2.28 -12.54 10.50
N ARG A 52 1.43 -13.52 10.18
CA ARG A 52 1.14 -13.90 8.78
C ARG A 52 0.56 -12.74 7.98
N LYS A 53 -0.39 -12.00 8.57
CA LYS A 53 -1.00 -10.85 7.90
C LYS A 53 0.00 -9.71 7.70
N GLY A 54 0.88 -9.47 8.68
CA GLY A 54 1.98 -8.51 8.55
C GLY A 54 2.98 -8.88 7.45
N ILE A 55 3.37 -10.16 7.32
CA ILE A 55 4.25 -10.62 6.23
C ILE A 55 3.58 -10.41 4.87
N MET A 56 2.32 -10.84 4.73
CA MET A 56 1.55 -10.67 3.49
C MET A 56 1.43 -9.19 3.10
N CYS A 57 1.16 -8.30 4.06
CA CYS A 57 1.09 -6.87 3.81
C CYS A 57 2.45 -6.30 3.42
N ALA A 58 3.53 -6.77 4.04
CA ALA A 58 4.88 -6.34 3.68
C ALA A 58 5.24 -6.71 2.24
N GLU A 59 4.97 -7.95 1.84
CA GLU A 59 5.27 -8.45 0.50
C GLU A 59 4.45 -7.74 -0.60
N VAL A 60 3.14 -7.55 -0.39
CA VAL A 60 2.31 -6.86 -1.39
C VAL A 60 2.68 -5.38 -1.52
N CYS A 61 2.99 -4.70 -0.41
CA CYS A 61 3.42 -3.31 -0.44
C CYS A 61 4.78 -3.15 -1.14
N ASP A 62 5.74 -4.05 -0.87
CA ASP A 62 7.05 -4.03 -1.54
C ASP A 62 6.90 -4.21 -3.06
N ALA A 63 6.15 -5.23 -3.47
CA ALA A 63 5.86 -5.49 -4.89
C ALA A 63 5.17 -4.29 -5.56
N THR A 64 4.17 -3.69 -4.89
CA THR A 64 3.43 -2.53 -5.40
C THR A 64 4.34 -1.30 -5.54
N CYS A 65 5.19 -1.03 -4.55
CA CYS A 65 6.15 0.07 -4.62
C CYS A 65 7.10 -0.08 -5.82
N ARG A 66 7.62 -1.29 -6.05
CA ARG A 66 8.51 -1.56 -7.19
C ARG A 66 7.80 -1.35 -8.52
N VAL A 67 6.59 -1.88 -8.67
CA VAL A 67 5.74 -1.67 -9.85
C VAL A 67 5.52 -0.17 -10.10
N LEU A 68 5.19 0.60 -9.06
CA LEU A 68 4.99 2.05 -9.16
C LEU A 68 6.29 2.82 -9.42
N SER A 69 7.46 2.28 -9.12
CA SER A 69 8.74 2.98 -9.29
C SER A 69 9.46 2.66 -10.60
N GLU A 70 9.33 1.43 -11.12
CA GLU A 70 10.23 0.88 -12.13
C GLU A 70 9.77 1.07 -13.59
N GLN A 71 8.49 1.36 -13.89
CA GLN A 71 7.97 1.18 -15.26
C GLN A 71 7.22 2.38 -15.86
N THR A 72 7.63 2.76 -17.07
CA THR A 72 7.03 3.86 -17.89
C THR A 72 5.96 3.35 -18.86
N HIS A 73 5.90 2.05 -19.13
CA HIS A 73 4.91 1.41 -20.02
C HIS A 73 4.23 0.24 -19.30
N GLN A 74 3.34 0.57 -18.37
CA GLN A 74 2.56 -0.43 -17.64
C GLN A 74 1.22 -0.65 -18.32
N ASP A 75 0.78 -1.91 -18.36
CA ASP A 75 -0.62 -2.22 -18.56
C ASP A 75 -1.40 -1.64 -17.38
N GLU A 76 -2.21 -0.62 -17.66
CA GLU A 76 -3.02 0.08 -16.65
C GLU A 76 -4.01 -0.84 -15.95
N THR A 77 -4.49 -1.89 -16.64
CA THR A 77 -5.37 -2.91 -16.06
C THR A 77 -4.63 -3.72 -15.00
N ALA A 78 -3.41 -4.15 -15.30
CA ALA A 78 -2.57 -4.89 -14.36
C ALA A 78 -2.13 -4.01 -13.18
N LEU A 79 -1.81 -2.73 -13.44
CA LEU A 79 -1.47 -1.78 -12.39
C LEU A 79 -2.65 -1.53 -11.45
N ARG A 80 -3.85 -1.31 -12.01
CA ARG A 80 -5.09 -1.15 -11.24
C ARG A 80 -5.32 -2.37 -10.34
N ALA A 81 -5.26 -3.58 -10.90
CA ALA A 81 -5.44 -4.81 -10.14
C ALA A 81 -4.42 -4.96 -8.99
N GLN A 82 -3.13 -4.64 -9.24
CA GLN A 82 -2.08 -4.66 -8.21
C GLN A 82 -2.36 -3.67 -7.07
N VAL A 83 -2.75 -2.44 -7.39
CA VAL A 83 -2.99 -1.38 -6.38
C VAL A 83 -4.28 -1.63 -5.61
N GLU A 84 -5.34 -2.14 -6.26
CA GLU A 84 -6.58 -2.57 -5.60
C GLU A 84 -6.30 -3.69 -4.59
N TRP A 85 -5.52 -4.68 -4.99
CA TRP A 85 -5.11 -5.76 -4.11
C TRP A 85 -4.28 -5.26 -2.93
N CYS A 86 -3.31 -4.37 -3.18
CA CYS A 86 -2.50 -3.74 -2.13
C CYS A 86 -3.38 -3.00 -1.11
N ARG A 87 -4.35 -2.19 -1.59
CA ARG A 87 -5.31 -1.47 -0.75
C ARG A 87 -6.09 -2.42 0.16
N GLU A 88 -6.65 -3.50 -0.40
CA GLU A 88 -7.45 -4.47 0.36
C GLU A 88 -6.62 -5.16 1.44
N ILE A 89 -5.42 -5.65 1.11
CA ILE A 89 -4.53 -6.27 2.08
C ILE A 89 -4.11 -5.28 3.18
N CYS A 90 -3.83 -4.02 2.84
CA CYS A 90 -3.51 -2.99 3.82
C CYS A 90 -4.67 -2.78 4.81
N LEU A 91 -5.91 -2.67 4.32
CA LEU A 91 -7.09 -2.52 5.19
C LEU A 91 -7.28 -3.74 6.08
N GLU A 92 -7.16 -4.95 5.55
CA GLU A 92 -7.25 -6.18 6.37
C GLU A 92 -6.15 -6.25 7.42
N CYS A 93 -4.92 -5.85 7.07
CA CYS A 93 -3.79 -5.84 7.99
C CYS A 93 -3.98 -4.82 9.11
N ALA A 94 -4.49 -3.63 8.79
CA ALA A 94 -4.83 -2.62 9.79
C ALA A 94 -5.83 -3.16 10.82
N HIS A 95 -6.91 -3.81 10.37
CA HIS A 95 -7.91 -4.41 11.27
C HIS A 95 -7.32 -5.49 12.18
N VAL A 96 -6.39 -6.31 11.66
CA VAL A 96 -5.70 -7.33 12.48
C VAL A 96 -4.76 -6.68 13.50
N PHE A 97 -4.05 -5.62 13.13
CA PHE A 97 -3.17 -4.88 14.04
C PHE A 97 -3.94 -4.12 15.13
N ASP A 98 -5.15 -3.61 14.85
CA ASP A 98 -5.97 -2.91 15.85
C ASP A 98 -6.33 -3.79 17.06
N ALA A 99 -6.31 -5.12 16.90
CA ALA A 99 -6.53 -6.08 17.99
C ALA A 99 -5.30 -6.32 18.88
N HIS A 100 -4.13 -5.73 18.55
CA HIS A 100 -2.86 -6.04 19.18
C HIS A 100 -2.22 -4.79 19.83
N PRO A 101 -2.03 -4.76 21.16
CA PRO A 101 -1.39 -3.64 21.84
C PRO A 101 0.00 -3.34 21.28
N GLY A 102 0.31 -2.06 21.09
CA GLY A 102 1.60 -1.61 20.58
C GLY A 102 1.73 -1.71 19.05
N ALA A 103 0.69 -2.15 18.33
CA ALA A 103 0.65 -2.21 16.87
C ALA A 103 -0.03 -1.00 16.21
N GLU A 104 -0.41 0.02 16.98
CA GLU A 104 -1.18 1.19 16.53
C GLU A 104 -0.45 1.95 15.42
N GLY A 105 0.87 2.11 15.54
CA GLY A 105 1.70 2.74 14.51
C GLY A 105 1.74 1.95 13.21
N SER A 106 1.84 0.61 13.30
CA SER A 106 1.81 -0.25 12.12
C SER A 106 0.42 -0.24 11.46
N ALA A 107 -0.65 -0.24 12.26
CA ALA A 107 -2.03 -0.14 11.76
C ALA A 107 -2.27 1.19 11.04
N GLN A 108 -1.70 2.28 11.58
CA GLN A 108 -1.78 3.59 10.94
C GLN A 108 -1.03 3.62 9.60
N SER A 109 0.18 3.06 9.53
CA SER A 109 0.91 2.94 8.25
C SER A 109 0.13 2.16 7.19
N CYS A 110 -0.56 1.08 7.58
CA CYS A 110 -1.46 0.35 6.68
C CYS A 110 -2.62 1.23 6.18
N ARG A 111 -3.26 2.01 7.06
CA ARG A 111 -4.36 2.92 6.68
C ARG A 111 -3.89 4.05 5.76
N ASP A 112 -2.71 4.59 6.02
CA ASP A 112 -2.12 5.65 5.20
C ASP A 112 -1.76 5.11 3.80
N CYS A 113 -1.22 3.89 3.73
CA CYS A 113 -0.98 3.20 2.46
C CYS A 113 -2.28 2.92 1.70
N ALA A 114 -3.32 2.41 2.36
CA ALA A 114 -4.61 2.16 1.72
C ALA A 114 -5.24 3.44 1.16
N ARG A 115 -5.07 4.57 1.85
CA ARG A 115 -5.52 5.88 1.37
C ARG A 115 -4.74 6.31 0.12
N ALA A 116 -3.41 6.25 0.16
CA ALA A 116 -2.58 6.62 -0.99
C ALA A 116 -2.86 5.72 -2.22
N CYS A 117 -3.06 4.41 -2.02
CA CYS A 117 -3.51 3.50 -3.07
C CYS A 117 -4.87 3.93 -3.65
N THR A 118 -5.82 4.31 -2.79
CA THR A 118 -7.14 4.78 -3.21
C THR A 118 -7.04 6.06 -4.03
N ASP A 119 -6.27 7.03 -3.55
CA ASP A 119 -6.07 8.32 -4.23
C ASP A 119 -5.44 8.09 -5.61
N PHE A 120 -4.38 7.27 -5.70
CA PHE A 120 -3.76 6.93 -6.98
C PHE A 120 -4.71 6.22 -7.95
N LEU A 121 -5.53 5.28 -7.47
CA LEU A 121 -6.54 4.59 -8.30
C LEU A 121 -7.55 5.55 -8.95
N THR A 122 -7.79 6.72 -8.35
CA THR A 122 -8.67 7.75 -8.95
C THR A 122 -8.03 8.47 -10.14
N THR A 123 -6.70 8.42 -10.25
CA THR A 123 -5.95 9.02 -11.37
C THR A 123 -5.82 8.10 -12.57
N LEU A 124 -6.02 6.80 -12.37
CA LEU A 124 -6.06 5.82 -13.44
C LEU A 124 -7.38 5.97 -14.22
N THR A 125 -7.28 6.10 -15.53
CA THR A 125 -8.41 6.10 -16.47
C THR A 125 -9.13 4.74 -16.49
N ALA A 126 -10.43 4.75 -16.81
CA ALA A 126 -11.26 3.54 -16.87
C ALA A 126 -11.11 2.81 -18.21
#